data_AF-A0A7J8C434-F1
#
_entry.id   AF-A0A7J8C434-F1
#
_cell.length_a   1.000
_cell.length_b   1.000
_cell.length_c   1.000
_cell.angle_alpha   90.00
_cell.angle_beta   90.00
_cell.angle_gamma   90.00
#
_symmetry.space_group_name_H-M   'P 1'
#
loop_
_entity.id
_entity.type
_entity.pdbx_description
1 polymer ?
#
loop_
_entity_poly.entity_id
_entity_poly.type
_entity_poly.pdbx_seq_one_letter_code
_entity_poly.pdbx_strand_id
1 'polypeptide(L)'
;MGRVIRGQRKGAGSVFRAHVKHRKGAARLRAVDFAERHGYIKGILARASGNYATVISHNPETKKTRVKLPSGSKKVISSANRAVVGVVAGGGRIDKPILKAGRAYHKYKAKRNCWPRVRGVAMNPVEHPFGGGNHQHIGKPSTIRRDAPAGRKVGLIAARRTGRLRGTKTVQEKEN
;
A
#
# COMPACT_ATOMS: atom_id res chain seq x y z
N MET A 1 10.50 -19.53 -24.82
CA MET A 1 9.35 -19.25 -23.92
C MET A 1 9.90 -18.85 -22.55
N GLY A 2 9.49 -17.72 -21.97
CA GLY A 2 10.08 -17.19 -20.71
C GLY A 2 9.44 -17.75 -19.44
N ARG A 3 10.03 -17.49 -18.26
CA ARG A 3 9.49 -17.92 -16.95
C ARG A 3 8.55 -16.87 -16.36
N VAL A 4 7.55 -17.32 -15.59
CA VAL A 4 6.62 -16.43 -14.88
C VAL A 4 7.34 -15.67 -13.76
N ILE A 5 7.29 -14.34 -13.81
CA ILE A 5 8.05 -13.50 -12.88
C ILE A 5 7.46 -13.55 -11.47
N ARG A 6 8.29 -13.25 -10.45
CA ARG A 6 7.87 -13.22 -9.03
C ARG A 6 6.61 -12.36 -8.78
N GLY A 7 6.46 -11.25 -9.50
CA GLY A 7 5.29 -10.37 -9.39
C GLY A 7 3.97 -11.07 -9.72
N GLN A 8 3.96 -11.87 -10.80
CA GLN A 8 2.78 -12.62 -11.25
C GLN A 8 2.44 -13.77 -10.29
N ARG A 9 3.46 -14.47 -9.76
CA ARG A 9 3.28 -15.60 -8.83
C ARG A 9 2.57 -15.23 -7.52
N LYS A 10 2.59 -13.95 -7.11
CA LYS A 10 1.96 -13.48 -5.87
C LYS A 10 0.43 -13.56 -5.88
N GLY A 11 -0.20 -13.55 -7.05
CA GLY A 11 -1.66 -13.62 -7.18
C GLY A 11 -2.24 -15.03 -7.07
N ALA A 12 -1.43 -16.06 -7.36
CA ALA A 12 -1.88 -17.45 -7.47
C ALA A 12 -2.19 -18.14 -6.13
N GLY A 13 -2.09 -17.45 -4.99
CA GLY A 13 -2.34 -18.06 -3.68
C GLY A 13 -1.40 -19.21 -3.35
N SER A 14 -0.13 -19.15 -3.75
CA SER A 14 0.89 -20.15 -3.42
C SER A 14 1.59 -19.80 -2.08
N VAL A 15 2.91 -19.97 -2.00
CA VAL A 15 3.77 -19.59 -0.87
C VAL A 15 3.67 -18.10 -0.47
N PHE A 16 3.01 -17.27 -1.28
CA PHE A 16 2.80 -15.84 -1.02
C PHE A 16 1.54 -15.50 -0.21
N ARG A 17 0.77 -16.51 0.22
CA ARG A 17 -0.35 -16.32 1.15
C ARG A 17 0.12 -15.68 2.45
N ALA A 18 -0.80 -15.00 3.11
CA ALA A 18 -0.52 -14.44 4.43
C ALA A 18 -0.47 -15.55 5.48
N HIS A 19 0.49 -15.48 6.39
CA HIS A 19 0.53 -16.31 7.58
C HIS A 19 -0.54 -15.78 8.56
N VAL A 20 -1.52 -16.63 8.87
CA VAL A 20 -2.70 -16.24 9.67
C VAL A 20 -2.81 -16.96 11.01
N LYS A 21 -2.03 -18.02 11.25
CA LYS A 21 -2.11 -18.88 12.45
C LYS A 21 -2.17 -18.13 13.78
N HIS A 22 -1.36 -17.08 13.94
CA HIS A 22 -1.27 -16.32 15.19
C HIS A 22 -2.11 -15.03 15.22
N ARG A 23 -2.97 -14.80 14.23
CA ARG A 23 -3.86 -13.64 14.24
C ARG A 23 -4.99 -13.87 15.24
N LYS A 24 -5.26 -12.89 16.09
CA LYS A 24 -6.34 -12.97 17.10
C LYS A 24 -7.74 -12.89 16.48
N GLY A 25 -7.87 -12.22 15.33
CA GLY A 25 -9.16 -12.05 14.65
C GLY A 25 -9.15 -10.79 13.79
N ALA A 26 -10.26 -10.56 13.09
CA ALA A 26 -10.46 -9.33 12.35
C ALA A 26 -10.89 -8.20 13.29
N ALA A 27 -10.06 -7.17 13.46
CA ALA A 27 -10.47 -5.97 14.17
C ALA A 27 -11.55 -5.24 13.34
N ARG A 28 -12.73 -5.02 13.92
CA ARG A 28 -13.91 -4.44 13.28
C ARG A 28 -14.68 -3.62 14.31
N LEU A 29 -15.36 -2.56 13.85
CA LEU A 29 -16.36 -1.89 14.67
C LEU A 29 -17.55 -2.82 14.92
N ARG A 30 -18.32 -2.52 15.99
CA ARG A 30 -19.54 -3.23 16.38
C ARG A 30 -20.49 -3.43 15.18
N ALA A 31 -21.30 -4.49 15.23
CA ALA A 31 -22.39 -4.63 14.27
C ALA A 31 -23.29 -3.39 14.33
N VAL A 32 -23.84 -3.05 13.19
CA VAL A 32 -24.70 -1.88 13.01
C VAL A 32 -26.07 -2.27 13.57
N ASP A 33 -26.63 -1.46 14.47
CA ASP A 33 -27.98 -1.68 14.99
C ASP A 33 -29.05 -1.23 13.96
N PHE A 34 -30.34 -1.35 14.30
CA PHE A 34 -31.43 -0.96 13.41
C PHE A 34 -31.34 0.52 12.97
N ALA A 35 -30.84 1.41 13.83
CA ALA A 35 -30.75 2.85 13.56
C ALA A 35 -29.65 3.23 12.56
N GLU A 36 -28.62 2.40 12.38
CA GLU A 36 -27.41 2.74 11.61
C GLU A 36 -27.32 2.00 10.24
N ARG A 37 -28.39 1.36 9.73
CA ARG A 37 -28.32 0.34 8.64
C ARG A 37 -28.07 0.83 7.20
N HIS A 38 -28.18 2.13 6.89
CA HIS A 38 -28.17 2.66 5.51
C HIS A 38 -26.87 3.39 5.08
N GLY A 39 -26.04 2.76 4.23
CA GLY A 39 -25.05 3.48 3.40
C GLY A 39 -23.67 3.80 4.00
N TYR A 40 -23.11 2.91 4.84
CA TYR A 40 -21.87 3.19 5.59
C TYR A 40 -20.64 2.44 5.09
N ILE A 41 -19.48 3.11 5.12
CA ILE A 41 -18.15 2.53 4.92
C ILE A 41 -17.60 2.09 6.28
N LYS A 42 -17.52 0.78 6.51
CA LYS A 42 -17.11 0.19 7.79
C LYS A 42 -15.61 0.34 8.08
N GLY A 43 -15.20 1.29 8.93
CA GLY A 43 -13.92 1.27 9.66
C GLY A 43 -12.69 0.80 8.85
N ILE A 44 -12.54 1.28 7.61
CA ILE A 44 -11.52 0.84 6.64
C ILE A 44 -10.29 1.77 6.65
N LEU A 45 -10.49 3.05 6.96
CA LEU A 45 -9.48 4.09 6.79
C LEU A 45 -8.61 4.27 8.04
N ALA A 46 -7.40 4.81 7.85
CA ALA A 46 -6.47 5.22 8.91
C ALA A 46 -6.19 4.18 10.02
N ARG A 47 -6.13 2.88 9.69
CA ARG A 47 -5.97 1.79 10.69
C ARG A 47 -4.55 1.44 11.12
N ALA A 48 -3.54 2.02 10.45
CA ALA A 48 -2.14 1.70 10.75
C ALA A 48 -1.70 2.38 12.04
N SER A 49 -0.72 1.81 12.72
CA SER A 49 -0.14 2.35 13.96
C SER A 49 0.31 3.81 13.79
N GLY A 50 -0.18 4.73 14.62
CA GLY A 50 0.11 6.15 14.57
C GLY A 50 -0.66 6.96 13.52
N ASN A 51 -1.51 6.34 12.70
CA ASN A 51 -2.30 7.06 11.71
C ASN A 51 -3.55 7.69 12.35
N TYR A 52 -3.98 8.80 11.75
CA TYR A 52 -5.27 9.46 12.02
C TYR A 52 -5.81 10.09 10.73
N ALA A 53 -7.08 10.47 10.74
CA ALA A 53 -7.67 11.29 9.69
C ALA A 53 -8.25 12.55 10.32
N THR A 54 -8.10 13.69 9.65
CA THR A 54 -8.59 14.98 10.14
C THR A 54 -9.91 15.31 9.45
N VAL A 55 -10.93 15.63 10.23
CA VAL A 55 -12.17 16.19 9.69
C VAL A 55 -11.91 17.65 9.32
N ILE A 56 -12.19 18.02 8.07
CA ILE A 56 -11.97 19.39 7.57
C ILE A 56 -13.27 20.18 7.65
N SER A 57 -14.34 19.65 7.07
CA SER A 57 -15.62 20.34 6.98
C SER A 57 -16.78 19.36 6.88
N HIS A 58 -17.95 19.84 7.29
CA HIS A 58 -19.22 19.17 7.11
C HIS A 58 -20.09 20.00 6.17
N ASN A 59 -20.75 19.34 5.22
CA ASN A 59 -21.80 19.93 4.42
C ASN A 59 -23.14 19.32 4.88
N PRO A 60 -23.98 20.11 5.59
CA PRO A 60 -25.24 19.61 6.15
C PRO A 60 -26.28 19.28 5.08
N GLU A 61 -26.33 20.04 3.98
CA GLU A 61 -27.29 19.86 2.89
C GLU A 61 -27.09 18.52 2.18
N THR A 62 -25.85 18.18 1.86
CA THR A 62 -25.49 16.95 1.15
C THR A 62 -25.18 15.77 2.08
N LYS A 63 -25.26 15.96 3.41
CA LYS A 63 -24.91 14.98 4.45
C LYS A 63 -23.55 14.32 4.21
N LYS A 64 -22.57 15.12 3.80
CA LYS A 64 -21.21 14.68 3.50
C LYS A 64 -20.18 15.41 4.36
N THR A 65 -19.12 14.68 4.71
CA THR A 65 -17.97 15.17 5.46
C THR A 65 -16.72 15.08 4.61
N ARG A 66 -15.93 16.16 4.60
CA ARG A 66 -14.60 16.19 3.97
C ARG A 66 -13.56 15.79 5.00
N VAL A 67 -12.80 14.74 4.71
CA VAL A 67 -11.71 14.24 5.58
C VAL A 67 -10.37 14.27 4.88
N LYS A 68 -9.30 14.63 5.61
CA LYS A 68 -7.91 14.50 5.19
C LYS A 68 -7.37 13.14 5.63
N LEU A 69 -6.94 12.33 4.66
CA LEU A 69 -6.36 11.01 4.94
C LEU A 69 -4.86 11.12 5.32
N PRO A 70 -4.27 10.10 5.96
CA PRO A 70 -2.83 10.04 6.23
C PRO A 70 -1.94 10.20 4.98
N SER A 71 -2.47 9.92 3.78
CA SER A 71 -1.77 10.16 2.51
C SER A 71 -1.67 11.65 2.12
N GLY A 72 -2.34 12.53 2.86
CA GLY A 72 -2.53 13.95 2.55
C GLY A 72 -3.73 14.23 1.65
N SER A 73 -4.32 13.22 1.02
CA SER A 73 -5.46 13.38 0.10
C SER A 73 -6.75 13.72 0.87
N LYS A 74 -7.51 14.70 0.36
CA LYS A 74 -8.86 15.01 0.84
C LYS A 74 -9.85 14.03 0.20
N LYS A 75 -10.81 13.52 0.98
CA LYS A 75 -11.88 12.63 0.50
C LYS A 75 -13.20 13.08 1.10
N VAL A 76 -14.24 13.11 0.27
CA VAL A 76 -15.62 13.34 0.71
C VAL A 76 -16.26 11.99 1.02
N ILE A 77 -16.83 11.85 2.20
CA ILE A 77 -17.49 10.63 2.69
C ILE A 77 -18.86 10.98 3.28
N SER A 78 -19.79 10.03 3.36
CA SER A 78 -21.07 10.24 4.06
C SER A 78 -20.82 10.64 5.52
N SER A 79 -21.54 11.65 6.02
CA SER A 79 -21.44 12.12 7.41
C SER A 79 -21.92 11.08 8.42
N ALA A 80 -22.72 10.12 7.98
CA ALA A 80 -23.20 9.05 8.83
C ALA A 80 -22.06 8.06 9.20
N ASN A 81 -20.96 8.01 8.44
CA ASN A 81 -19.87 7.06 8.68
C ASN A 81 -19.30 7.13 10.11
N ARG A 82 -19.19 5.97 10.76
CA ARG A 82 -18.61 5.87 12.10
C ARG A 82 -17.09 6.06 12.08
N ALA A 83 -16.61 6.81 13.06
CA ALA A 83 -15.20 6.98 13.38
C ALA A 83 -14.97 6.76 14.89
N VAL A 84 -13.73 6.47 15.26
CA VAL A 84 -13.30 6.44 16.66
C VAL A 84 -12.47 7.70 16.90
N VAL A 85 -12.77 8.42 17.96
CA VAL A 85 -12.06 9.66 18.32
C VAL A 85 -10.62 9.34 18.72
N GLY A 86 -9.68 10.17 18.28
CA GLY A 86 -8.26 10.05 18.61
C GLY A 86 -7.39 9.43 17.52
N VAL A 87 -6.20 8.98 17.92
CA VAL A 87 -5.13 8.46 17.04
C VAL A 87 -4.92 6.99 17.31
N VAL A 88 -4.56 6.20 16.29
CA VAL A 88 -4.24 4.79 16.48
C VAL A 88 -2.95 4.63 17.31
N ALA A 89 -3.01 3.82 18.36
CA ALA A 89 -1.88 3.56 19.24
C ALA A 89 -0.63 2.96 18.54
N GLY A 90 0.52 3.07 19.19
CA GLY A 90 1.79 2.50 18.71
C GLY A 90 2.49 3.29 17.61
N GLY A 91 2.30 4.62 17.58
CA GLY A 91 3.04 5.55 16.72
C GLY A 91 4.56 5.49 16.94
N GLY A 92 5.33 6.08 16.03
CA GLY A 92 6.80 6.17 16.13
C GLY A 92 7.59 4.87 15.88
N ARG A 93 6.91 3.73 15.72
CA ARG A 93 7.55 2.43 15.45
C ARG A 93 8.42 2.41 14.18
N ILE A 94 8.22 3.35 13.25
CA ILE A 94 9.00 3.44 12.00
C ILE A 94 10.26 4.29 12.13
N ASP A 95 10.35 5.13 13.16
CA ASP A 95 11.47 6.05 13.37
C ASP A 95 12.72 5.29 13.81
N LYS A 96 12.51 4.19 14.55
CA LYS A 96 13.59 3.27 14.90
C LYS A 96 14.09 2.50 13.66
N PRO A 97 15.37 2.65 13.27
CA PRO A 97 15.92 1.95 12.11
C PRO A 97 15.99 0.43 12.34
N ILE A 98 15.79 -0.33 11.26
CA ILE A 98 15.99 -1.79 11.27
C ILE A 98 17.44 -2.08 10.93
N LEU A 99 18.25 -2.29 11.98
CA LEU A 99 19.71 -2.44 11.85
C LEU A 99 20.15 -3.80 11.30
N LYS A 100 19.48 -4.89 11.72
CA LYS A 100 19.88 -6.27 11.38
C LYS A 100 18.90 -6.93 10.42
N ALA A 101 19.42 -7.70 9.46
CA ALA A 101 18.61 -8.50 8.53
C ALA A 101 17.69 -9.50 9.26
N GLY A 102 18.17 -10.12 10.36
CA GLY A 102 17.37 -11.01 11.20
C GLY A 102 16.10 -10.35 11.77
N ARG A 103 16.16 -9.06 12.14
CA ARG A 103 14.98 -8.31 12.58
C ARG A 103 13.96 -8.13 11.45
N ALA A 104 14.43 -7.88 10.23
CA ALA A 104 13.56 -7.83 9.04
C ALA A 104 12.94 -9.20 8.74
N TYR A 105 13.73 -10.28 8.84
CA TYR A 105 13.25 -11.65 8.69
C TYR A 105 12.07 -11.93 9.63
N HIS A 106 12.22 -11.74 10.94
CA HIS A 106 11.13 -11.99 11.89
C HIS A 106 9.91 -11.09 11.65
N LYS A 107 10.12 -9.82 11.24
CA LYS A 107 9.03 -8.91 10.85
C LYS A 107 8.20 -9.42 9.68
N TYR A 108 8.83 -10.00 8.65
CA TYR A 108 8.13 -10.53 7.47
C TYR A 108 7.65 -11.98 7.68
N LYS A 109 8.32 -12.75 8.54
CA LYS A 109 7.89 -14.10 8.97
C LYS A 109 6.49 -14.09 9.57
N ALA A 110 6.11 -13.06 10.31
CA ALA A 110 4.75 -12.91 10.85
C ALA A 110 3.70 -12.43 9.83
N LYS A 111 4.10 -12.08 8.59
CA LYS A 111 3.22 -11.48 7.58
C LYS A 111 3.02 -12.42 6.40
N ARG A 112 3.57 -12.09 5.23
CA ARG A 112 3.57 -12.93 4.04
C ARG A 112 5.01 -13.07 3.58
N ASN A 113 5.31 -14.15 2.87
CA ASN A 113 6.63 -14.37 2.30
C ASN A 113 6.97 -13.32 1.23
N CYS A 114 7.59 -12.20 1.62
CA CYS A 114 7.97 -11.12 0.70
C CYS A 114 9.36 -10.53 0.96
N TRP A 115 10.15 -11.24 1.76
CA TRP A 115 11.54 -10.95 2.11
C TRP A 115 12.31 -12.27 2.13
N PRO A 116 13.56 -12.33 1.61
CA PRO A 116 14.33 -11.25 1.00
C PRO A 116 13.82 -10.85 -0.40
N ARG A 117 14.33 -9.74 -0.94
CA ARG A 117 13.99 -9.26 -2.28
C ARG A 117 15.21 -9.24 -3.18
N VAL A 118 15.36 -10.27 -4.02
CA VAL A 118 16.35 -10.28 -5.10
C VAL A 118 16.03 -9.18 -6.12
N ARG A 119 17.06 -8.45 -6.56
CA ARG A 119 17.00 -7.41 -7.60
C ARG A 119 16.76 -8.06 -8.96
N GLY A 120 15.89 -7.49 -9.80
CA GLY A 120 15.59 -8.06 -11.12
C GLY A 120 16.79 -8.12 -12.06
N VAL A 121 17.74 -7.19 -11.92
CA VAL A 121 18.99 -7.16 -12.71
C VAL A 121 19.98 -8.27 -12.34
N ALA A 122 19.86 -8.84 -11.14
CA ALA A 122 20.69 -9.95 -10.70
C ALA A 122 20.14 -11.32 -11.14
N MET A 123 19.03 -11.34 -11.89
CA MET A 123 18.40 -12.55 -12.40
C MET A 123 18.75 -12.77 -13.86
N ASN A 124 18.49 -13.96 -14.38
CA ASN A 124 18.64 -14.26 -15.81
C ASN A 124 17.51 -13.61 -16.65
N PRO A 125 17.70 -13.42 -17.98
CA PRO A 125 16.66 -12.87 -18.86
C PRO A 125 15.33 -13.63 -18.79
N VAL A 126 15.42 -14.94 -18.57
CA VAL A 126 14.26 -15.84 -18.46
C VAL A 126 13.38 -15.52 -17.24
N GLU A 127 13.94 -14.94 -16.18
CA GLU A 127 13.27 -14.75 -14.89
C GLU A 127 12.75 -13.32 -14.66
N HIS A 128 13.37 -12.32 -15.29
CA HIS A 128 13.00 -10.92 -15.12
C HIS A 128 13.29 -10.10 -16.38
N PRO A 129 12.42 -9.15 -16.76
CA PRO A 129 12.65 -8.27 -17.91
C PRO A 129 13.88 -7.35 -17.83
N PHE A 130 14.56 -7.31 -16.68
CA PHE A 130 15.76 -6.50 -16.44
C PHE A 130 17.00 -7.40 -16.23
N GLY A 131 16.82 -8.71 -16.30
CA GLY A 131 17.86 -9.69 -16.02
C GLY A 131 18.72 -10.00 -17.24
N GLY A 132 19.92 -10.51 -16.98
CA GLY A 132 20.93 -10.92 -17.96
C GLY A 132 21.91 -9.83 -18.38
N GLY A 133 22.59 -10.11 -19.50
CA GLY A 133 23.73 -9.34 -19.98
C GLY A 133 25.03 -9.69 -19.25
N ASN A 134 26.17 -9.39 -19.90
CA ASN A 134 27.50 -9.59 -19.32
C ASN A 134 27.82 -8.56 -18.22
N HIS A 135 27.14 -7.41 -18.25
CA HIS A 135 27.21 -6.37 -17.22
C HIS A 135 25.83 -6.14 -16.61
N GLN A 136 25.75 -5.95 -15.29
CA GLN A 136 24.47 -5.69 -14.61
C GLN A 136 23.94 -4.28 -14.91
N HIS A 137 23.00 -4.19 -15.84
CA HIS A 137 22.29 -2.95 -16.18
C HIS A 137 20.86 -3.27 -16.68
N ILE A 138 19.99 -2.26 -16.75
CA ILE A 138 18.58 -2.47 -17.17
C ILE A 138 18.46 -2.59 -18.71
N GLY A 139 19.32 -1.90 -19.44
CA GLY A 139 19.36 -1.91 -20.92
C GLY A 139 18.21 -1.19 -21.63
N LYS A 140 17.18 -0.73 -20.90
CA LYS A 140 16.01 -0.01 -21.43
C LYS A 140 15.39 0.90 -20.37
N PRO A 141 14.47 1.80 -20.74
CA PRO A 141 13.76 2.63 -19.77
C PRO A 141 13.06 1.78 -18.70
N SER A 142 13.26 2.16 -17.44
CA SER A 142 12.62 1.50 -16.28
C SER A 142 11.20 2.02 -16.01
N THR A 143 10.75 3.02 -16.76
CA THR A 143 9.40 3.58 -16.74
C THR A 143 8.49 2.76 -17.66
N ILE A 144 7.44 2.16 -17.10
CA ILE A 144 6.54 1.28 -17.84
C ILE A 144 5.13 1.86 -17.87
N ARG A 145 4.45 1.77 -19.01
CA ARG A 145 3.06 2.25 -19.17
C ARG A 145 2.06 1.47 -18.29
N ARG A 146 0.92 2.10 -18.00
CA ARG A 146 -0.13 1.51 -17.13
C ARG A 146 -0.85 0.32 -17.77
N ASP A 147 -0.94 0.30 -19.09
CA ASP A 147 -1.57 -0.72 -19.94
C ASP A 147 -0.68 -1.95 -20.19
N ALA A 148 0.61 -1.89 -19.86
CA ALA A 148 1.55 -2.98 -20.09
C ALA A 148 1.04 -4.34 -19.53
N PRO A 149 1.31 -5.47 -20.22
CA PRO A 149 0.80 -6.76 -19.81
C PRO A 149 1.46 -7.27 -18.52
N ALA A 150 0.83 -8.25 -17.89
CA ALA A 150 1.42 -8.98 -16.77
C ALA A 150 2.78 -9.57 -17.20
N GLY A 151 3.81 -9.45 -16.37
CA GLY A 151 5.17 -9.84 -16.72
C GLY A 151 6.02 -8.71 -17.29
N ARG A 152 5.43 -7.72 -17.98
CA ARG A 152 6.13 -6.50 -18.43
C ARG A 152 6.00 -5.32 -17.45
N LYS A 153 4.97 -5.31 -16.59
CA LYS A 153 4.78 -4.33 -15.51
C LYS A 153 5.82 -4.47 -14.38
N VAL A 154 7.06 -4.07 -14.66
CA VAL A 154 8.20 -4.04 -13.72
C VAL A 154 8.84 -2.64 -13.70
N GLY A 155 9.56 -2.30 -12.64
CA GLY A 155 10.17 -0.96 -12.49
C GLY A 155 9.18 0.11 -12.03
N LEU A 156 9.30 1.31 -12.59
CA LEU A 156 8.51 2.49 -12.25
C LEU A 156 7.22 2.52 -13.08
N ILE A 157 6.16 1.90 -12.56
CA ILE A 157 4.89 1.74 -13.27
C ILE A 157 4.12 3.06 -13.30
N ALA A 158 3.85 3.54 -14.50
CA ALA A 158 3.09 4.75 -14.80
C ALA A 158 3.56 5.97 -14.00
N ALA A 159 4.88 6.05 -13.81
CA ALA A 159 5.52 7.15 -13.11
C ALA A 159 5.36 8.43 -13.94
N ARG A 160 4.78 9.46 -13.32
CA ARG A 160 4.66 10.81 -13.90
C ARG A 160 5.96 11.61 -13.83
N ARG A 161 6.83 11.25 -12.89
CA ARG A 161 8.15 11.85 -12.64
C ARG A 161 9.09 10.77 -12.13
N THR A 162 10.37 10.87 -12.49
CA THR A 162 11.47 10.05 -11.96
C THR A 162 12.47 10.93 -11.19
N GLY A 163 13.46 10.31 -10.53
CA GLY A 163 14.48 11.02 -9.76
C GLY A 163 14.11 11.33 -8.31
N ARG A 164 15.04 11.94 -7.57
CA ARG A 164 14.86 12.32 -6.17
C ARG A 164 13.92 13.52 -6.09
N LEU A 165 12.84 13.41 -5.31
CA LEU A 165 11.99 14.55 -4.99
C LEU A 165 12.79 15.56 -4.16
N ARG A 166 12.87 16.80 -4.65
CA ARG A 166 13.41 17.96 -3.93
C ARG A 166 12.25 18.90 -3.56
N GLY A 167 12.33 19.53 -2.39
CA GLY A 167 11.26 20.37 -1.83
C GLY A 167 10.10 19.58 -1.22
N THR A 168 9.08 20.29 -0.75
CA THR A 168 7.89 19.71 -0.12
C THR A 168 6.92 19.24 -1.18
N LYS A 169 6.42 18.00 -1.04
CA LYS A 169 5.38 17.46 -1.93
C LYS A 169 4.05 18.20 -1.66
N THR A 170 3.67 19.09 -2.56
CA THR A 170 2.32 19.66 -2.55
C THR A 170 1.32 18.59 -2.98
N VAL A 171 0.26 18.42 -2.20
CA VAL A 171 -0.86 17.55 -2.60
C VAL A 171 -1.66 18.37 -3.60
N GLN A 172 -1.64 17.98 -4.89
CA GLN A 172 -2.52 18.59 -5.88
C GLN A 172 -3.96 18.45 -5.39
N GLU A 173 -4.62 19.58 -5.16
CA GLU A 173 -6.06 19.60 -4.94
C GLU A 173 -6.69 19.16 -6.27
N LYS A 174 -7.18 17.92 -6.29
CA LYS A 174 -8.10 17.56 -7.36
C LYS A 174 -9.43 18.17 -6.97
N GLU A 175 -9.81 19.24 -7.66
CA GLU A 175 -11.18 19.72 -7.68
C GLU A 175 -12.04 18.59 -8.23
N ASN A 176 -12.82 18.01 -7.32
CA ASN A 176 -13.91 17.09 -7.58
C ASN A 176 -15.08 17.59 -6.73
#